data_AF-A0A963W6P7-F1
#
_entry.id   AF-A0A963W6P7-F1
#
_cell.length_a   1.000
_cell.length_b   1.000
_cell.length_c   1.000
_cell.angle_alpha   90.00
_cell.angle_beta   90.00
_cell.angle_gamma   90.00
#
_symmetry.space_group_name_H-M   'P 1'
#
loop_
_entity.id
_entity.type
_entity.pdbx_description
1 polymer ?
#
loop_
_entity_poly.entity_id
_entity_poly.type
_entity_poly.pdbx_seq_one_letter_code
_entity_poly.pdbx_strand_id
1 'polypeptide(L)'
;MRIVSGIQPTGNLHLGNYLGAIRNWVRMQDEHEAGTCLYFLADLHAISLPHDPAQLTQSTLEMVAALVACGVDPDRSVLFNQAQVPAHAELQWLLNGTARMGWLNRMTQFKDKSGKNREGASIALFTYPVLQAADVLLYQATHVPVGEDQKQHLELARDVAQKFNVDFVPGYGEEGSTVPGVFTLPDPIIPPEAARIMSLRDGSAKMSKSDPSDMSRINLVDDADEIMKKVKKAKT
;
A
#
# COMPACT_ATOMS: atom_id res chain seq x y z
N MET A 1 11.09 -14.49 -7.85
CA MET A 1 10.11 -13.37 -7.81
C MET A 1 10.44 -12.51 -6.61
N ARG A 2 10.41 -11.18 -6.71
CA ARG A 2 10.52 -10.27 -5.57
C ARG A 2 9.25 -9.44 -5.45
N ILE A 3 8.64 -9.48 -4.29
CA ILE A 3 7.31 -8.91 -3.99
C ILE A 3 7.48 -7.79 -2.98
N VAL A 4 6.93 -6.62 -3.28
CA VAL A 4 6.85 -5.49 -2.34
C VAL A 4 5.40 -5.12 -2.12
N SER A 5 4.98 -4.99 -0.86
CA SER A 5 3.62 -4.55 -0.51
C SER A 5 3.62 -3.71 0.76
N GLY A 6 2.89 -2.60 0.73
CA GLY A 6 2.82 -1.65 1.84
C GLY A 6 1.40 -1.52 2.39
N ILE A 7 1.28 -1.31 3.69
CA ILE A 7 0.01 -0.99 4.37
C ILE A 7 0.17 0.27 5.22
N GLN A 8 -0.76 1.21 5.10
CA GLN A 8 -0.74 2.41 5.95
C GLN A 8 -1.12 2.06 7.39
N PRO A 9 -0.35 2.49 8.39
CA PRO A 9 -0.65 2.25 9.81
C PRO A 9 -1.75 3.20 10.28
N THR A 10 -2.99 2.86 9.98
CA THR A 10 -4.13 3.75 10.26
C THR A 10 -4.94 3.39 11.50
N GLY A 11 -4.46 2.41 12.27
CA GLY A 11 -5.14 1.86 13.44
C GLY A 11 -6.39 1.05 13.08
N ASN A 12 -6.98 0.40 14.10
CA ASN A 12 -8.27 -0.29 14.05
C ASN A 12 -8.42 -1.26 12.86
N LEU A 13 -7.52 -2.25 12.78
CA LEU A 13 -7.65 -3.33 11.82
C LEU A 13 -8.96 -4.08 12.01
N HIS A 14 -9.65 -4.30 10.90
CA HIS A 14 -10.90 -5.05 10.86
C HIS A 14 -10.79 -6.27 9.95
N LEU A 15 -11.80 -7.14 10.03
CA LEU A 15 -11.87 -8.41 9.27
C LEU A 15 -11.65 -8.22 7.77
N GLY A 16 -12.16 -7.12 7.20
CA GLY A 16 -11.90 -6.74 5.82
C GLY A 16 -10.42 -6.51 5.48
N ASN A 17 -9.60 -5.97 6.39
CA ASN A 17 -8.15 -5.82 6.17
C ASN A 17 -7.45 -7.18 6.21
N TYR A 18 -7.82 -8.02 7.19
CA TYR A 18 -7.25 -9.35 7.34
C TYR A 18 -7.50 -10.21 6.09
N LEU A 19 -8.76 -10.32 5.66
CA LEU A 19 -9.13 -11.12 4.49
C LEU A 19 -8.68 -10.51 3.16
N GLY A 20 -8.57 -9.17 3.10
CA GLY A 20 -8.18 -8.45 1.89
C GLY A 20 -6.69 -8.46 1.59
N ALA A 21 -5.86 -8.34 2.62
CA ALA A 21 -4.41 -8.14 2.47
C ALA A 21 -3.58 -9.11 3.31
N ILE A 22 -3.79 -9.14 4.63
CA ILE A 22 -2.87 -9.84 5.56
C ILE A 22 -2.82 -11.34 5.27
N ARG A 23 -3.97 -11.98 5.07
CA ARG A 23 -4.03 -13.41 4.71
C ARG A 23 -3.30 -13.72 3.40
N ASN A 24 -3.33 -12.79 2.43
CA ASN A 24 -2.60 -12.95 1.17
C ASN A 24 -1.08 -12.82 1.39
N TRP A 25 -0.63 -11.93 2.28
CA TRP A 25 0.79 -11.83 2.64
C TRP A 25 1.30 -13.12 3.28
N VAL A 26 0.56 -13.68 4.24
CA VAL A 26 0.90 -14.97 4.87
C VAL A 26 1.00 -16.09 3.82
N ARG A 27 0.06 -16.14 2.88
CA ARG A 27 0.14 -17.13 1.78
C ARG A 27 1.36 -16.88 0.87
N MET A 28 1.65 -15.64 0.52
CA MET A 28 2.77 -15.31 -0.38
C MET A 28 4.13 -15.61 0.24
N GLN A 29 4.36 -15.32 1.53
CA GLN A 29 5.59 -15.76 2.20
C GLN A 29 5.71 -17.29 2.27
N ASP A 30 4.58 -18.01 2.17
CA ASP A 30 4.55 -19.47 2.13
C ASP A 30 4.93 -20.04 0.76
N GLU A 31 4.51 -19.36 -0.30
CA GLU A 31 4.68 -19.77 -1.69
C GLU A 31 6.02 -19.33 -2.30
N HIS A 32 6.75 -18.41 -1.65
CA HIS A 32 7.99 -17.82 -2.18
C HIS A 32 9.20 -18.03 -1.26
N GLU A 33 10.39 -17.89 -1.85
CA GLU A 33 11.66 -18.03 -1.13
C GLU A 33 11.78 -17.00 0.00
N ALA A 34 12.39 -17.40 1.11
CA ALA A 34 12.60 -16.54 2.27
C ALA A 34 13.36 -15.26 1.88
N GLY A 35 12.89 -14.12 2.38
CA GLY A 35 13.47 -12.81 2.12
C GLY A 35 13.10 -12.19 0.76
N THR A 36 12.28 -12.86 -0.06
CA THR A 36 11.82 -12.30 -1.34
C THR A 36 10.51 -11.52 -1.25
N CYS A 37 9.77 -11.70 -0.15
CA CYS A 37 8.61 -10.91 0.21
C CYS A 37 9.01 -9.78 1.16
N LEU A 38 8.75 -8.54 0.75
CA LEU A 38 9.01 -7.33 1.52
C LEU A 38 7.69 -6.66 1.85
N TYR A 39 7.36 -6.62 3.12
CA TYR A 39 6.16 -6.02 3.68
C TYR A 39 6.53 -4.81 4.52
N PHE A 40 5.81 -3.71 4.35
CA PHE A 40 6.15 -2.50 5.08
C PHE A 40 4.97 -1.70 5.58
N LEU A 41 5.24 -0.99 6.67
CA LEU A 41 4.35 -0.02 7.28
C LEU A 41 4.59 1.31 6.58
N ALA A 42 3.60 1.77 5.80
CA ALA A 42 3.68 2.96 4.96
C ALA A 42 3.38 4.24 5.77
N ASP A 43 4.19 4.53 6.79
CA ASP A 43 3.99 5.67 7.70
C ASP A 43 4.28 7.02 7.05
N LEU A 44 5.23 7.12 6.10
CA LEU A 44 5.43 8.34 5.30
C LEU A 44 4.23 8.63 4.38
N HIS A 45 3.49 7.60 3.96
CA HIS A 45 2.22 7.81 3.25
C HIS A 45 1.09 8.28 4.17
N ALA A 46 1.09 7.86 5.44
CA ALA A 46 0.04 8.22 6.39
C ALA A 46 0.03 9.74 6.67
N ILE A 47 1.19 10.40 6.63
CA ILE A 47 1.32 11.85 6.86
C ILE A 47 0.90 12.71 5.65
N SER A 48 0.50 12.11 4.53
CA SER A 48 -0.04 12.85 3.37
C SER A 48 -1.41 13.50 3.65
N LEU A 49 -2.08 13.07 4.73
CA LEU A 49 -3.36 13.59 5.22
C LEU A 49 -3.22 14.03 6.70
N PRO A 50 -4.20 14.78 7.24
CA PRO A 50 -4.22 15.12 8.66
C PRO A 50 -4.12 13.87 9.55
N HIS A 51 -3.25 13.93 10.55
CA HIS A 51 -2.98 12.82 11.47
C HIS A 51 -2.65 13.36 12.86
N ASP A 52 -2.86 12.53 13.87
CA ASP A 52 -2.34 12.76 15.22
C ASP A 52 -1.02 11.97 15.40
N PRO A 53 0.10 12.63 15.78
CA PRO A 53 1.39 11.95 15.88
C PRO A 53 1.44 10.81 16.91
N ALA A 54 0.77 10.98 18.05
CA ALA A 54 0.74 9.95 19.09
C ALA A 54 -0.07 8.73 18.61
N GLN A 55 -1.22 8.97 17.99
CA GLN A 55 -2.05 7.93 17.39
C GLN A 55 -1.34 7.20 16.26
N LEU A 56 -0.60 7.90 15.39
CA LEU A 56 0.15 7.28 14.30
C LEU A 56 1.26 6.35 14.83
N THR A 57 1.97 6.80 15.87
CA THR A 57 3.00 5.99 16.55
C THR A 57 2.39 4.72 17.14
N GLN A 58 1.30 4.87 17.89
CA GLN A 58 0.58 3.74 18.47
C GLN A 58 0.05 2.79 17.40
N SER A 59 -0.60 3.32 16.36
CA SER A 59 -1.17 2.55 15.25
C SER A 59 -0.11 1.76 14.49
N THR A 60 1.11 2.29 14.39
CA THR A 60 2.23 1.60 13.73
C THR A 60 2.66 0.38 14.53
N LEU A 61 2.78 0.51 15.85
CA LEU A 61 3.13 -0.61 16.74
C LEU A 61 2.02 -1.68 16.77
N GLU A 62 0.76 -1.26 16.86
CA GLU A 62 -0.40 -2.16 16.84
C GLU A 62 -0.49 -2.92 15.50
N MET A 63 -0.23 -2.24 14.38
CA MET A 63 -0.22 -2.87 13.06
C MET A 63 0.89 -3.93 12.97
N VAL A 64 2.11 -3.63 13.43
CA VAL A 64 3.21 -4.61 13.46
C VAL A 64 2.81 -5.83 14.29
N ALA A 65 2.30 -5.62 15.50
CA ALA A 65 1.86 -6.70 16.38
C ALA A 65 0.77 -7.56 15.73
N ALA A 66 -0.21 -6.93 15.10
CA ALA A 66 -1.29 -7.65 14.41
C ALA A 66 -0.80 -8.43 13.19
N LEU A 67 0.11 -7.89 12.39
CA LEU A 67 0.69 -8.59 11.23
C LEU A 67 1.41 -9.86 11.67
N VAL A 68 2.26 -9.76 12.70
CA VAL A 68 2.98 -10.90 13.27
C VAL A 68 2.00 -11.92 13.88
N ALA A 69 1.03 -11.45 14.66
CA ALA A 69 0.00 -12.32 15.26
C ALA A 69 -0.86 -13.04 14.21
N CYS A 70 -1.08 -12.43 13.04
CA CYS A 70 -1.80 -13.04 11.93
C CYS A 70 -0.95 -14.05 11.13
N GLY A 71 0.36 -14.15 11.40
CA GLY A 71 1.25 -15.13 10.80
C GLY A 71 2.28 -14.57 9.81
N VAL A 72 2.42 -13.24 9.68
CA VAL A 72 3.57 -12.68 8.96
C VAL A 72 4.83 -12.99 9.75
N ASP A 73 5.74 -13.75 9.15
CA ASP A 73 6.92 -14.29 9.81
C ASP A 73 8.18 -13.50 9.37
N PRO A 74 8.83 -12.75 10.28
CA PRO A 74 10.05 -12.00 9.99
C PRO A 74 11.25 -12.86 9.57
N ASP A 75 11.26 -14.16 9.88
CA ASP A 75 12.31 -15.08 9.43
C ASP A 75 12.10 -15.51 7.97
N ARG A 76 10.89 -15.31 7.42
CA ARG A 76 10.51 -15.70 6.06
C ARG A 76 10.30 -14.51 5.14
N SER A 77 9.88 -13.38 5.68
CA SER A 77 9.63 -12.15 4.94
C SER A 77 10.29 -10.97 5.64
N VAL A 78 10.66 -9.94 4.87
CA VAL A 78 11.18 -8.71 5.46
C VAL A 78 9.99 -7.86 5.89
N LEU A 79 9.82 -7.64 7.19
CA LEU A 79 8.83 -6.72 7.74
C LEU A 79 9.55 -5.48 8.30
N PHE A 80 9.24 -4.29 7.77
CA PHE A 80 9.94 -3.06 8.17
C PHE A 80 9.05 -1.82 8.18
N ASN A 81 9.53 -0.76 8.84
CA ASN A 81 8.86 0.53 8.83
C ASN A 81 9.47 1.47 7.77
N GLN A 82 8.64 2.09 6.93
CA GLN A 82 9.08 2.91 5.80
C GLN A 82 9.97 4.09 6.23
N ALA A 83 9.57 4.85 7.26
CA ALA A 83 10.37 5.99 7.74
C ALA A 83 11.73 5.59 8.33
N GLN A 84 11.94 4.32 8.70
CA GLN A 84 13.24 3.84 9.19
C GLN A 84 14.22 3.50 8.06
N VAL A 85 13.79 3.60 6.80
CA VAL A 85 14.64 3.39 5.63
C VAL A 85 14.71 4.69 4.82
N PRO A 86 15.70 5.57 5.10
CA PRO A 86 15.79 6.91 4.48
C PRO A 86 15.79 6.89 2.94
N ALA A 87 16.30 5.79 2.36
CA ALA A 87 16.38 5.58 0.92
C ALA A 87 15.02 5.71 0.21
N HIS A 88 13.89 5.50 0.89
CA HIS A 88 12.56 5.74 0.31
C HIS A 88 12.34 7.22 -0.03
N ALA A 89 12.63 8.11 0.92
CA ALA A 89 12.49 9.56 0.73
C ALA A 89 13.57 10.11 -0.21
N GLU A 90 14.80 9.60 -0.11
CA GLU A 90 15.90 9.97 -1.02
C GLU A 90 15.59 9.58 -2.46
N LEU A 91 15.10 8.35 -2.70
CA LEU A 91 14.72 7.92 -4.03
C LEU A 91 13.50 8.68 -4.54
N GLN A 92 12.49 8.95 -3.71
CA GLN A 92 11.37 9.82 -4.10
C GLN A 92 11.88 11.16 -4.63
N TRP A 93 12.84 11.79 -3.93
CA TRP A 93 13.43 13.06 -4.35
C TRP A 93 14.07 12.97 -5.74
N LEU A 94 14.84 11.92 -6.01
CA LEU A 94 15.43 11.68 -7.33
C LEU A 94 14.35 11.44 -8.39
N LEU A 95 13.34 10.62 -8.08
CA LEU A 95 12.26 10.29 -9.00
C LEU A 95 11.34 11.50 -9.31
N ASN A 96 11.26 12.50 -8.43
CA ASN A 96 10.58 13.76 -8.73
C ASN A 96 11.18 14.48 -9.95
N GLY A 97 12.47 14.27 -10.26
CA GLY A 97 13.10 14.79 -11.48
C GLY A 97 12.63 14.10 -12.77
N THR A 98 12.05 12.90 -12.65
CA THR A 98 11.55 12.09 -13.78
C THR A 98 10.04 12.21 -13.93
N ALA A 99 9.31 12.12 -12.80
CA ALA A 99 7.86 12.24 -12.75
C ALA A 99 7.38 13.59 -13.28
N ARG A 100 6.26 13.61 -14.03
CA ARG A 100 5.73 14.82 -14.64
C ARG A 100 4.48 15.30 -13.91
N MET A 101 4.35 16.63 -13.76
CA MET A 101 3.15 17.27 -13.20
C MET A 101 1.87 16.79 -13.87
N GLY A 102 1.88 16.63 -15.20
CA GLY A 102 0.72 16.14 -15.95
C GLY A 102 0.30 14.71 -15.61
N TRP A 103 1.24 13.84 -15.20
CA TRP A 103 0.95 12.47 -14.78
C TRP A 103 0.22 12.47 -13.44
N LEU A 104 0.75 13.22 -12.46
CA LEU A 104 0.19 13.35 -11.13
C LEU A 104 -1.19 14.04 -11.14
N ASN A 105 -1.37 15.10 -11.95
CA ASN A 105 -2.65 15.79 -12.11
C ASN A 105 -3.79 14.90 -12.64
N ARG A 106 -3.46 13.78 -13.30
CA ARG A 106 -4.46 12.83 -13.81
C ARG A 106 -4.86 11.75 -12.81
N MET A 107 -4.17 11.64 -11.68
CA MET A 107 -4.44 10.63 -10.66
C MET A 107 -5.84 10.82 -10.07
N THR A 108 -6.67 9.78 -10.15
CA THR A 108 -8.05 9.81 -9.67
C THR A 108 -8.08 10.03 -8.16
N GLN A 109 -7.21 9.35 -7.43
CA GLN A 109 -7.08 9.47 -5.97
C GLN A 109 -6.73 10.88 -5.52
N PHE A 110 -5.87 11.59 -6.26
CA PHE A 110 -5.58 13.00 -5.96
C PHE A 110 -6.83 13.87 -6.17
N LYS A 111 -7.55 13.69 -7.28
CA LYS A 111 -8.78 14.44 -7.58
C LYS A 111 -9.87 14.20 -6.53
N ASP A 112 -10.02 12.95 -6.09
CA ASP A 112 -11.05 12.56 -5.11
C ASP A 112 -10.71 13.09 -3.71
N LYS A 113 -9.45 12.94 -3.27
CA LYS A 113 -9.02 13.35 -1.92
C LYS A 113 -8.83 14.85 -1.76
N SER A 114 -8.44 15.57 -2.82
CA SER A 114 -8.35 17.04 -2.80
C SER A 114 -9.72 17.72 -2.91
N GLY A 115 -10.73 16.99 -3.41
CA GLY A 115 -12.10 17.47 -3.51
C GLY A 115 -12.21 18.77 -4.30
N LYS A 116 -13.07 19.69 -3.81
CA LYS A 116 -13.31 20.99 -4.46
C LYS A 116 -12.21 22.01 -4.20
N ASN A 117 -11.45 21.89 -3.10
CA ASN A 117 -10.40 22.83 -2.73
C ASN A 117 -9.01 22.24 -3.02
N ARG A 118 -8.65 22.18 -4.30
CA ARG A 118 -7.35 21.62 -4.73
C ARG A 118 -6.16 22.42 -4.23
N GLU A 119 -6.31 23.73 -4.03
CA GLU A 119 -5.24 24.59 -3.54
C GLU A 119 -4.91 24.33 -2.06
N GLY A 120 -5.88 23.83 -1.29
CA GLY A 120 -5.66 23.43 0.12
C GLY A 120 -5.05 22.05 0.29
N ALA A 121 -4.85 21.28 -0.79
CA ALA A 121 -4.23 19.95 -0.69
C ALA A 121 -2.73 20.06 -0.41
N SER A 122 -2.22 19.15 0.43
CA SER A 122 -0.79 19.08 0.71
C SER A 122 0.00 18.63 -0.52
N ILE A 123 1.25 19.08 -0.64
CA ILE A 123 2.18 18.58 -1.68
C ILE A 123 2.41 17.08 -1.51
N ALA A 124 2.42 16.58 -0.26
CA ALA A 124 2.51 15.16 0.02
C ALA A 124 1.34 14.38 -0.61
N LEU A 125 0.10 14.87 -0.52
CA LEU A 125 -1.05 14.25 -1.16
C LEU A 125 -0.94 14.22 -2.69
N PHE A 126 -0.27 15.21 -3.29
CA PHE A 126 -0.03 15.25 -4.73
C PHE A 126 1.11 14.33 -5.18
N THR A 127 2.16 14.21 -4.37
CA THR A 127 3.42 13.54 -4.73
C THR A 127 3.59 12.14 -4.15
N TYR A 128 2.70 11.68 -3.25
CA TYR A 128 2.78 10.31 -2.71
C TYR A 128 2.80 9.21 -3.78
N PRO A 129 2.21 9.35 -4.99
CA PRO A 129 2.38 8.33 -6.03
C PRO A 129 3.84 8.16 -6.47
N VAL A 130 4.66 9.21 -6.39
CA VAL A 130 6.12 9.12 -6.65
C VAL A 130 6.83 8.44 -5.49
N LEU A 131 6.40 8.68 -4.24
CA LEU A 131 6.90 7.92 -3.09
C LEU A 131 6.55 6.43 -3.22
N GLN A 132 5.34 6.11 -3.66
CA GLN A 132 4.94 4.72 -3.93
C GLN A 132 5.81 4.09 -5.03
N ALA A 133 6.19 4.84 -6.07
CA ALA A 133 7.16 4.36 -7.05
C ALA A 133 8.53 4.10 -6.40
N ALA A 134 9.02 5.01 -5.56
CA ALA A 134 10.27 4.80 -4.83
C ALA A 134 10.23 3.53 -3.95
N ASP A 135 9.12 3.31 -3.22
CA ASP A 135 8.93 2.14 -2.35
C ASP A 135 9.07 0.82 -3.12
N VAL A 136 8.61 0.78 -4.37
CA VAL A 136 8.62 -0.41 -5.22
C VAL A 136 9.99 -0.57 -5.90
N LEU A 137 10.51 0.51 -6.49
CA LEU A 137 11.71 0.46 -7.33
C LEU A 137 13.00 0.31 -6.52
N LEU A 138 13.05 0.79 -5.27
CA LEU A 138 14.21 0.68 -4.39
C LEU A 138 14.70 -0.76 -4.23
N TYR A 139 13.76 -1.72 -4.20
CA TYR A 139 14.05 -3.13 -3.96
C TYR A 139 14.15 -3.97 -5.23
N GLN A 140 14.08 -3.35 -6.42
CA GLN A 140 13.98 -4.08 -7.68
C GLN A 140 12.80 -5.06 -7.67
N ALA A 141 11.64 -4.58 -7.19
CA ALA A 141 10.44 -5.38 -7.14
C ALA A 141 10.05 -5.84 -8.55
N THR A 142 9.89 -7.16 -8.70
CA THR A 142 9.35 -7.72 -9.95
C THR A 142 7.82 -7.68 -9.95
N HIS A 143 7.20 -7.72 -8.76
CA HIS A 143 5.76 -7.86 -8.62
C HIS A 143 5.24 -7.05 -7.43
N VAL A 144 4.04 -6.50 -7.56
CA VAL A 144 3.37 -5.72 -6.49
C VAL A 144 1.92 -6.19 -6.35
N PRO A 145 1.49 -6.68 -5.18
CA PRO A 145 0.09 -6.96 -4.91
C PRO A 145 -0.68 -5.64 -4.83
N VAL A 146 -1.64 -5.44 -5.73
CA VAL A 146 -2.42 -4.20 -5.81
C VAL A 146 -3.91 -4.47 -5.89
N GLY A 147 -4.68 -3.69 -5.12
CA GLY A 147 -6.12 -3.56 -5.32
C GLY A 147 -6.44 -2.78 -6.59
N GLU A 148 -7.69 -2.84 -7.05
CA GLU A 148 -8.13 -2.10 -8.24
C GLU A 148 -7.91 -0.58 -8.12
N ASP A 149 -8.05 -0.05 -6.92
CA ASP A 149 -7.88 1.37 -6.60
C ASP A 149 -6.42 1.85 -6.63
N GLN A 150 -5.46 0.92 -6.65
CA GLN A 150 -4.01 1.19 -6.67
C GLN A 150 -3.35 0.89 -8.03
N LYS A 151 -4.09 0.31 -9.00
CA LYS A 151 -3.56 -0.01 -10.34
C LYS A 151 -2.94 1.22 -11.01
N GLN A 152 -3.61 2.37 -10.95
CA GLN A 152 -3.12 3.61 -11.57
C GLN A 152 -1.76 4.07 -11.00
N HIS A 153 -1.51 3.86 -9.70
CA HIS A 153 -0.21 4.21 -9.11
C HIS A 153 0.89 3.23 -9.49
N LEU A 154 0.57 1.94 -9.67
CA LEU A 154 1.56 0.97 -10.17
C LEU A 154 1.95 1.27 -11.62
N GLU A 155 0.99 1.65 -12.47
CA GLU A 155 1.29 2.11 -13.84
C GLU A 155 2.19 3.35 -13.81
N LEU A 156 1.95 4.29 -12.90
CA LEU A 156 2.86 5.43 -12.73
C LEU A 156 4.28 4.97 -12.34
N ALA A 157 4.42 4.01 -11.43
CA ALA A 157 5.73 3.49 -11.04
C ALA A 157 6.47 2.87 -12.24
N ARG A 158 5.75 2.15 -13.11
CA ARG A 158 6.28 1.61 -14.37
C ARG A 158 6.68 2.72 -15.34
N ASP A 159 5.84 3.74 -15.54
CA ASP A 159 6.13 4.89 -16.39
C ASP A 159 7.38 5.65 -15.92
N VAL A 160 7.51 5.86 -14.61
CA VAL A 160 8.67 6.52 -13.99
C VAL A 160 9.93 5.67 -14.20
N ALA A 161 9.86 4.36 -13.93
CA ALA A 161 11.00 3.45 -14.13
C ALA A 161 11.45 3.40 -15.59
N GLN A 162 10.49 3.25 -16.53
CA GLN A 162 10.78 3.22 -17.96
C GLN A 162 11.41 4.53 -18.42
N LYS A 163 10.86 5.68 -18.00
CA LYS A 163 11.42 6.98 -18.37
C LYS A 163 12.82 7.19 -17.81
N PHE A 164 13.05 6.81 -16.55
CA PHE A 164 14.38 6.90 -15.94
C PHE A 164 15.38 6.03 -16.69
N ASN A 165 15.04 4.79 -17.01
CA ASN A 165 15.92 3.89 -17.74
C ASN A 165 16.27 4.47 -19.13
N VAL A 166 15.28 5.00 -19.86
CA VAL A 166 15.51 5.65 -21.17
C VAL A 166 16.40 6.89 -21.07
N ASP A 167 16.23 7.72 -20.03
CA ASP A 167 16.96 8.98 -19.91
C ASP A 167 18.40 8.80 -19.45
N PHE A 168 18.66 7.81 -18.60
CA PHE A 168 19.91 7.70 -17.86
C PHE A 168 20.75 6.45 -18.19
N VAL A 169 20.23 5.50 -18.96
CA VAL A 169 20.95 4.28 -19.34
C VAL A 169 21.20 4.26 -20.85
N PRO A 170 22.44 4.61 -21.30
CA PRO A 170 22.79 4.55 -22.72
C PRO A 170 22.56 3.15 -23.31
N GLY A 171 21.89 3.09 -24.45
CA GLY A 171 21.55 1.81 -25.10
C GLY A 171 20.30 1.12 -24.56
N TYR A 172 19.65 1.62 -23.49
CA TYR A 172 18.43 0.98 -22.99
C TYR A 172 17.25 1.15 -23.96
N GLY A 173 16.63 0.04 -24.36
CA GLY A 173 15.49 0.01 -25.27
C GLY A 173 15.83 0.19 -26.76
N GLU A 174 17.11 0.30 -27.11
CA GLU A 174 17.56 0.30 -28.51
C GLU A 174 17.41 -1.10 -29.13
N GLU A 175 17.13 -1.16 -30.43
CA GLU A 175 16.94 -2.42 -31.15
C GLU A 175 18.22 -3.27 -31.09
N GLY A 176 18.08 -4.52 -30.63
CA GLY A 176 19.21 -5.44 -30.45
C GLY A 176 20.06 -5.19 -29.20
N SER A 177 19.74 -4.18 -28.39
CA SER A 177 20.43 -3.94 -27.12
C SER A 177 20.00 -4.93 -26.03
N THR A 178 20.98 -5.35 -25.22
CA THR A 178 20.78 -6.21 -24.04
C THR A 178 21.10 -5.47 -22.74
N VAL A 179 21.33 -4.16 -22.80
CA VAL A 179 21.66 -3.33 -21.64
C VAL A 179 20.47 -3.31 -20.68
N PRO A 180 20.62 -3.80 -19.44
CA PRO A 180 19.54 -3.74 -18.46
C PRO A 180 19.32 -2.31 -17.99
N GLY A 181 18.08 -1.99 -17.66
CA GLY A 181 17.74 -0.73 -17.00
C GLY A 181 18.25 -0.68 -15.56
N VAL A 182 18.27 0.52 -14.98
CA VAL A 182 18.53 0.71 -13.54
C VAL A 182 17.38 0.14 -12.70
N PHE A 183 16.15 0.30 -13.17
CA PHE A 183 14.96 -0.16 -12.48
C PHE A 183 14.26 -1.30 -13.22
N THR A 184 13.90 -2.33 -12.45
CA THR A 184 12.96 -3.38 -12.87
C THR A 184 11.55 -2.79 -13.04
N LEU A 185 10.83 -3.19 -14.10
CA LEU A 185 9.43 -2.82 -14.29
C LEU A 185 8.53 -3.81 -13.52
N PRO A 186 7.82 -3.37 -12.47
CA PRO A 186 7.02 -4.27 -11.64
C PRO A 186 5.71 -4.65 -12.32
N ASP A 187 5.31 -5.92 -12.24
CA ASP A 187 4.01 -6.40 -12.71
C ASP A 187 2.98 -6.49 -11.56
N PRO A 188 1.69 -6.24 -11.83
CA PRO A 188 0.65 -6.37 -10.81
C PRO A 188 0.42 -7.85 -10.45
N ILE A 189 0.36 -8.14 -9.15
CA ILE A 189 -0.33 -9.32 -8.65
C ILE A 189 -1.75 -8.87 -8.30
N ILE A 190 -2.73 -9.39 -9.02
CA ILE A 190 -4.15 -9.22 -8.67
C ILE A 190 -4.52 -10.42 -7.82
N PRO A 191 -4.72 -10.26 -6.49
CA PRO A 191 -5.17 -11.37 -5.67
C PRO A 191 -6.51 -11.89 -6.21
N PRO A 192 -6.78 -13.21 -6.14
CA PRO A 192 -8.11 -13.73 -6.43
C PRO A 192 -9.13 -12.97 -5.59
N GLU A 193 -10.30 -12.65 -6.17
CA GLU A 193 -11.32 -11.77 -5.58
C GLU A 193 -11.38 -11.97 -4.06
N ALA A 194 -10.74 -11.05 -3.34
CA ALA A 194 -10.82 -11.06 -1.89
C ALA A 194 -12.28 -10.82 -1.56
N ALA A 195 -12.83 -11.62 -0.64
CA ALA A 195 -14.20 -11.46 -0.21
C ALA A 195 -14.44 -9.98 0.13
N ARG A 196 -15.28 -9.31 -0.66
CA ARG A 196 -15.59 -7.89 -0.44
C ARG A 196 -16.44 -7.81 0.81
N ILE A 197 -15.78 -7.66 1.95
CA ILE A 197 -16.46 -7.62 3.25
C ILE A 197 -17.20 -6.28 3.38
N MET A 198 -18.52 -6.37 3.41
CA MET A 198 -19.42 -5.23 3.52
C MET A 198 -19.66 -4.86 4.99
N SER A 199 -20.14 -3.64 5.23
CA SER A 199 -20.55 -3.19 6.56
C SER A 199 -21.68 -4.09 7.08
N LEU A 200 -21.59 -4.48 8.35
CA LEU A 200 -22.64 -5.26 9.02
C LEU A 200 -23.95 -4.48 9.17
N ARG A 201 -23.91 -3.14 9.05
CA ARG A 201 -25.10 -2.28 9.13
C ARG A 201 -25.63 -1.83 7.77
N ASP A 202 -24.77 -1.81 6.77
CA ASP A 202 -25.11 -1.41 5.40
C ASP A 202 -24.38 -2.31 4.39
N GLY A 203 -25.08 -3.33 3.91
CA GLY A 203 -24.55 -4.27 2.91
C GLY A 203 -24.21 -3.64 1.55
N SER A 204 -24.56 -2.37 1.31
CA SER A 204 -24.15 -1.64 0.10
C SER A 204 -22.81 -0.91 0.24
N ALA A 205 -22.35 -0.71 1.49
CA ALA A 205 -21.09 -0.04 1.82
C ALA A 205 -20.00 -1.04 2.21
N LYS A 206 -18.75 -0.81 1.76
CA LYS A 206 -17.59 -1.62 2.19
C LYS A 206 -17.35 -1.42 3.69
N MET A 207 -16.95 -2.47 4.40
CA MET A 207 -16.51 -2.35 5.80
C MET A 207 -15.36 -1.35 5.88
N SER A 208 -15.51 -0.33 6.73
CA SER A 208 -14.57 0.77 6.85
C SER A 208 -14.23 1.08 8.31
N LYS A 209 -12.95 1.33 8.57
CA LYS A 209 -12.44 1.91 9.82
C LYS A 209 -13.03 3.29 10.14
N SER A 210 -13.46 4.04 9.12
CA SER A 210 -13.96 5.42 9.28
C SER A 210 -15.46 5.49 9.56
N ASP A 211 -16.16 4.36 9.60
CA ASP A 211 -17.57 4.34 9.96
C ASP A 211 -17.72 4.70 11.45
N PRO A 212 -18.56 5.70 11.81
CA PRO A 212 -18.71 6.12 13.20
C PRO A 212 -19.34 5.04 14.10
N SER A 213 -20.04 4.06 13.51
CA SER A 213 -20.62 2.94 14.26
C SER A 213 -19.65 1.78 14.29
N ASP A 214 -19.12 1.44 15.47
CA ASP A 214 -18.26 0.26 15.63
C ASP A 214 -19.00 -1.06 15.30
N MET A 215 -20.32 -1.08 15.46
CA MET A 215 -21.20 -2.19 15.06
C MET A 215 -21.23 -2.44 13.52
N SER A 216 -20.64 -1.57 12.70
CA SER A 216 -20.51 -1.76 11.25
C SER A 216 -19.40 -2.75 10.87
N ARG A 217 -18.48 -3.05 11.79
CA ARG A 217 -17.24 -3.78 11.51
C ARG A 217 -16.90 -4.77 12.61
N ILE A 218 -16.15 -5.82 12.26
CA ILE A 218 -15.50 -6.73 13.21
C ILE A 218 -14.05 -6.31 13.30
N ASN A 219 -13.59 -5.82 14.46
CA ASN A 219 -12.18 -5.50 14.68
C ASN A 219 -11.41 -6.79 14.99
N LEU A 220 -10.12 -6.84 14.65
CA LEU A 220 -9.30 -8.03 14.93
C LEU A 220 -9.02 -8.24 16.42
N VAL A 221 -9.26 -7.20 17.23
CA VAL A 221 -9.11 -7.22 18.69
C VAL A 221 -10.44 -7.45 19.42
N ASP A 222 -11.56 -7.55 18.70
CA ASP A 222 -12.85 -7.85 19.31
C ASP A 222 -12.79 -9.22 19.99
N ASP A 223 -13.35 -9.31 21.20
CA ASP A 223 -13.49 -10.61 21.87
C ASP A 223 -14.65 -11.44 21.26
N ALA A 224 -14.78 -12.69 21.72
CA ALA A 224 -15.81 -13.59 21.20
C ALA A 224 -17.23 -13.05 21.42
N ASP A 225 -17.50 -12.39 22.54
CA ASP A 225 -18.83 -11.86 22.87
C ASP A 225 -19.16 -10.65 22.00
N GLU A 226 -18.20 -9.77 21.76
CA GLU A 226 -18.31 -8.62 20.86
C GLU A 226 -18.55 -9.05 19.41
N ILE A 227 -17.77 -10.02 18.91
CA ILE A 227 -17.97 -10.59 17.57
C ILE A 227 -19.39 -11.15 17.45
N MET A 228 -19.82 -11.97 18.41
CA MET A 228 -21.15 -12.58 18.40
C MET A 228 -22.26 -11.53 18.45
N LYS A 229 -22.10 -10.48 19.25
CA LYS A 229 -23.04 -9.37 19.33
C LYS A 229 -23.14 -8.60 18.02
N LYS A 230 -22.01 -8.34 17.35
CA LYS A 230 -21.94 -7.63 16.06
C LYS A 230 -22.62 -8.44 14.96
N VAL A 231 -22.31 -9.73 14.86
CA VAL A 231 -22.92 -10.64 13.88
C VAL A 231 -24.43 -10.77 14.10
N LYS A 232 -24.89 -10.97 15.35
CA LYS A 232 -26.33 -11.07 15.67
C LYS A 232 -27.13 -9.82 15.33
N LYS A 233 -26.50 -8.64 15.33
CA LYS A 233 -27.13 -7.36 15.02
C LYS A 233 -26.89 -6.91 13.59
N ALA A 234 -26.27 -7.75 12.75
CA ALA A 234 -26.06 -7.45 11.36
C ALA A 234 -27.41 -7.31 10.63
N LYS A 235 -27.47 -6.39 9.67
CA LYS A 235 -28.65 -6.16 8.84
C LYS A 235 -28.86 -7.38 7.92
N THR A 236 -30.03 -7.99 8.03
CA THR A 236 -30.50 -9.11 7.19
C THR A 236 -31.52 -8.65 6.17
#